data_AF-A0ABD3M4E5-F1
#
_entry.id   AF-A0ABD3M4E5-F1
#
_cell.length_a   1.000
_cell.length_b   1.000
_cell.length_c   1.000
_cell.angle_alpha   90.00
_cell.angle_beta   90.00
_cell.angle_gamma   90.00
#
_symmetry.space_group_name_H-M   'P 1'
#
loop_
_entity.id
_entity.type
_entity.pdbx_description
1 polymer ?
#
loop_
_entity_poly.entity_id
_entity_poly.type
_entity_poly.pdbx_seq_one_letter_code
_entity_poly.pdbx_strand_id
1 'polypeptide(L)'
;MSSNNGDILSQQQRRRRLETLAQIANTALEHHGTDIFKPFHARVGVISPADDGGDFQQRYLRLGLLATESYSSNNNKDEYTVAAMPYYDTDGSGLCLAPQLATQVVYKNILPEGYDGWTGDVGLLAMMLLNEMARSNVIVGDDERSARGIDLPKRKEGIQSLLSAWISTLPSPSEMEDMHPLLWEEEDQEKLQSSSTKKIYRLLDDIDDDSSWLNERVWSLDRDKFPESVMIRVGEGDDDGEVEERPCFTPRGFRYAVSLVRSRSFFVDDALRLLPYLDYANHDDDYDSLELKGGTLGMMLWGGSAKGVLLKSGKSSIAVGDEIRISYGPKGPADYLLDHGFVPPMCRVGGGGGGGKSKTKGRVSGVLSSAITSELSFEVDDTDRFRDDKLDILEYETYDLAPMEPIQTFDVTGGPGSTGEPDPAMIQFLRLVNLGGKDAFLLESIFRKEIWGFMSEPVSEANERGAVTAVIDACQNALSDMMEDGKDGDGGSGVNTEKDQLCLMVRESERQALSRTLVYMQQEATALDLKEYYQERRLKSLGLDSEWTPEDDMSFGATRVPGGADYDW
;
A
#
# COMPACT_ATOMS: atom_id res chain seq x y z
N MET A 1 -3.54 35.61 -26.91
CA MET A 1 -2.10 35.96 -26.78
C MET A 1 -1.69 36.43 -25.38
N SER A 2 -2.60 36.96 -24.54
CA SER A 2 -2.27 37.28 -23.13
C SER A 2 -2.37 36.12 -22.14
N SER A 3 -3.10 35.01 -22.43
CA SER A 3 -3.18 33.86 -21.50
C SER A 3 -1.90 33.00 -21.51
N ASN A 4 -1.30 32.75 -22.68
CA ASN A 4 -0.08 31.94 -22.80
C ASN A 4 1.14 32.52 -22.07
N ASN A 5 1.25 33.84 -21.92
CA ASN A 5 2.40 34.44 -21.23
C ASN A 5 2.32 34.27 -19.70
N GLY A 6 1.12 34.16 -19.12
CA GLY A 6 0.93 33.92 -17.68
C GLY A 6 1.34 32.51 -17.27
N ASP A 7 0.97 31.50 -18.07
CA ASP A 7 1.31 30.10 -17.82
C ASP A 7 2.81 29.79 -18.03
N ILE A 8 3.47 30.47 -18.98
CA ILE A 8 4.91 30.30 -19.20
C ILE A 8 5.72 30.91 -18.05
N LEU A 9 5.31 32.09 -17.55
CA LEU A 9 5.96 32.75 -16.41
C LEU A 9 5.79 31.94 -15.11
N SER A 10 4.62 31.33 -14.89
CA SER A 10 4.37 30.49 -13.71
C SER A 10 5.16 29.17 -13.76
N GLN A 11 5.29 28.54 -14.93
CA GLN A 11 6.11 27.32 -15.11
C GLN A 11 7.61 27.57 -14.92
N GLN A 12 8.12 28.72 -15.39
CA GLN A 12 9.51 29.10 -15.15
C GLN A 12 9.79 29.38 -13.67
N GLN A 13 8.85 30.01 -12.95
CA GLN A 13 8.95 30.22 -11.51
C GLN A 13 8.94 28.89 -10.75
N ARG A 14 8.02 27.96 -11.09
CA ARG A 14 7.97 26.61 -10.50
C ARG A 14 9.27 25.85 -10.75
N ARG A 15 9.80 25.86 -11.96
CA ARG A 15 11.09 25.24 -12.29
C ARG A 15 12.21 25.81 -11.42
N ARG A 16 12.33 27.14 -11.34
CA ARG A 16 13.37 27.80 -10.55
C ARG A 16 13.27 27.40 -9.07
N ARG A 17 12.05 27.35 -8.52
CA ARG A 17 11.82 26.89 -7.15
C ARG A 17 12.29 25.45 -6.96
N LEU A 18 11.91 24.53 -7.83
CA LEU A 18 12.33 23.12 -7.74
C LEU A 18 13.85 22.95 -7.92
N GLU A 19 14.48 23.75 -8.78
CA GLU A 19 15.95 23.77 -8.94
C GLU A 19 16.63 24.22 -7.64
N THR A 20 16.11 25.25 -6.98
CA THR A 20 16.59 25.69 -5.67
C THR A 20 16.42 24.61 -4.60
N LEU A 21 15.25 23.96 -4.53
CA LEU A 21 15.01 22.86 -3.59
C LEU A 21 15.95 21.67 -3.83
N ALA A 22 16.16 21.30 -5.09
CA ALA A 22 17.14 20.28 -5.46
C ALA A 22 18.56 20.68 -5.04
N GLN A 23 18.94 21.95 -5.19
CA GLN A 23 20.24 22.46 -4.77
C GLN A 23 20.43 22.39 -3.25
N ILE A 24 19.40 22.71 -2.46
CA ILE A 24 19.41 22.57 -0.99
C ILE A 24 19.67 21.10 -0.60
N ALA A 25 18.93 20.16 -1.19
CA ALA A 25 19.09 18.74 -0.93
C ALA A 25 20.48 18.22 -1.33
N ASN A 26 20.95 18.57 -2.52
CA ASN A 26 22.26 18.15 -3.03
C ASN A 26 23.41 18.75 -2.22
N THR A 27 23.30 20.00 -1.78
CA THR A 27 24.32 20.63 -0.93
C THR A 27 24.47 19.86 0.38
N ALA A 28 23.37 19.44 1.00
CA ALA A 28 23.43 18.61 2.22
C ALA A 28 24.02 17.21 1.93
N LEU A 29 23.69 16.58 0.78
CA LEU A 29 24.30 15.32 0.35
C LEU A 29 25.81 15.43 0.13
N GLU A 30 26.28 16.52 -0.47
CA GLU A 30 27.71 16.74 -0.70
C GLU A 30 28.49 16.86 0.62
N HIS A 31 27.92 17.53 1.63
CA HIS A 31 28.57 17.74 2.92
C HIS A 31 28.50 16.51 3.85
N HIS A 32 27.40 15.75 3.81
CA HIS A 32 27.11 14.73 4.83
C HIS A 32 26.69 13.37 4.27
N GLY A 33 26.39 13.26 2.98
CA GLY A 33 25.83 12.05 2.38
C GLY A 33 26.78 10.87 2.40
N THR A 34 28.08 11.07 2.17
CA THR A 34 29.08 9.97 2.13
C THR A 34 29.30 9.28 3.48
N ASP A 35 28.97 9.95 4.59
CA ASP A 35 29.05 9.37 5.93
C ASP A 35 27.89 8.42 6.23
N ILE A 36 26.78 8.56 5.51
CA ILE A 36 25.52 7.83 5.72
C ILE A 36 25.29 6.79 4.63
N PHE A 37 25.30 7.23 3.38
CA PHE A 37 24.99 6.39 2.23
C PHE A 37 26.23 5.68 1.70
N LYS A 38 26.12 4.38 1.42
CA LYS A 38 27.24 3.55 0.92
C LYS A 38 26.77 2.47 -0.06
N PRO A 39 26.58 2.78 -1.36
CA PRO A 39 26.87 4.04 -2.06
C PRO A 39 25.68 5.02 -2.15
N PHE A 40 25.86 6.15 -2.87
CA PHE A 40 24.81 7.03 -3.39
C PHE A 40 25.23 7.62 -4.75
N HIS A 41 24.81 6.98 -5.84
CA HIS A 41 25.20 7.30 -7.22
C HIS A 41 24.10 8.07 -7.97
N ALA A 42 23.46 9.00 -7.27
CA ALA A 42 22.41 9.85 -7.80
C ALA A 42 22.52 11.26 -7.21
N ARG A 43 21.77 12.19 -7.79
CA ARG A 43 21.52 13.52 -7.25
C ARG A 43 20.04 13.85 -7.39
N VAL A 44 19.54 14.75 -6.55
CA VAL A 44 18.20 15.30 -6.71
C VAL A 44 18.18 16.25 -7.91
N GLY A 45 17.18 16.16 -8.76
CA GLY A 45 17.03 17.01 -9.93
C GLY A 45 15.59 17.25 -10.32
N VAL A 46 15.37 18.26 -11.16
CA VAL A 46 14.05 18.57 -11.70
C VAL A 46 13.79 17.72 -12.93
N ILE A 47 12.74 16.90 -12.87
CA ILE A 47 12.28 16.09 -13.98
C ILE A 47 11.26 16.91 -14.78
N SER A 48 11.53 17.04 -16.08
CA SER A 48 10.62 17.73 -16.99
C SER A 48 9.50 16.80 -17.44
N PRO A 49 8.29 17.33 -17.70
CA PRO A 49 7.22 16.58 -18.33
C PRO A 49 7.69 15.91 -19.62
N ALA A 50 7.17 14.73 -19.90
CA ALA A 50 7.36 14.11 -21.21
C ALA A 50 6.57 14.93 -22.26
N ASP A 51 7.19 15.24 -23.41
CA ASP A 51 6.57 16.02 -24.51
C ASP A 51 5.46 15.23 -25.25
N ASP A 52 5.22 13.99 -24.84
CA ASP A 52 4.56 12.92 -25.57
C ASP A 52 3.03 13.04 -25.62
N GLY A 53 2.42 14.05 -24.99
CA GLY A 53 0.97 14.29 -25.03
C GLY A 53 0.08 13.18 -24.43
N GLY A 54 0.67 12.11 -23.87
CA GLY A 54 -0.03 10.85 -23.58
C GLY A 54 -0.62 10.70 -22.18
N ASP A 55 -0.14 11.43 -21.17
CA ASP A 55 -0.62 11.30 -19.79
C ASP A 55 -0.65 12.65 -19.07
N PHE A 56 -1.81 13.11 -18.61
CA PHE A 56 -1.92 14.41 -17.93
C PHE A 56 -1.21 14.39 -16.57
N GLN A 57 -1.13 13.23 -15.94
CA GLN A 57 -0.47 13.04 -14.64
C GLN A 57 1.05 13.28 -14.72
N GLN A 58 1.63 13.20 -15.92
CA GLN A 58 3.05 13.42 -16.16
C GLN A 58 3.37 14.86 -16.62
N ARG A 59 2.39 15.78 -16.59
CA ARG A 59 2.54 17.16 -17.08
C ARG A 59 3.19 18.12 -16.08
N TYR A 60 3.45 17.68 -14.85
CA TYR A 60 4.03 18.53 -13.82
C TYR A 60 5.55 18.38 -13.75
N LEU A 61 6.22 19.51 -13.50
CA LEU A 61 7.59 19.51 -13.02
C LEU A 61 7.61 18.86 -11.64
N ARG A 62 8.56 17.97 -11.41
CA ARG A 62 8.73 17.26 -10.13
C ARG A 62 10.19 17.08 -9.80
N LEU A 63 10.48 16.79 -8.53
CA LEU A 63 11.78 16.30 -8.13
C LEU A 63 11.92 14.81 -8.48
N GLY A 64 13.15 14.38 -8.74
CA GLY A 64 13.49 13.00 -9.01
C GLY A 64 14.96 12.73 -8.75
N LEU A 65 15.34 11.45 -8.73
CA LEU A 65 16.75 11.05 -8.70
C LEU A 65 17.32 10.99 -10.13
N LEU A 66 18.44 11.66 -10.35
CA LEU A 66 19.20 11.61 -11.61
C LEU A 66 20.52 10.89 -11.38
N ALA A 67 20.85 9.93 -12.24
CA ALA A 67 22.10 9.18 -12.16
C ALA A 67 23.31 10.10 -12.30
N THR A 68 24.31 9.94 -11.43
CA THR A 68 25.57 10.72 -11.49
C THR A 68 26.70 9.98 -12.20
N GLU A 69 26.53 8.68 -12.43
CA GLU A 69 27.47 7.85 -13.17
C GLU A 69 26.73 6.94 -14.15
N SER A 70 27.44 6.51 -15.19
CA SER A 70 26.90 5.56 -16.15
C SER A 70 27.16 4.13 -15.70
N TYR A 71 26.18 3.26 -15.90
CA TYR A 71 26.27 1.83 -15.69
C TYR A 71 25.91 1.08 -16.98
N SER A 72 26.56 -0.05 -17.23
CA SER A 72 26.17 -0.99 -18.29
C SER A 72 26.54 -2.40 -17.88
N SER A 73 25.56 -3.30 -17.80
CA SER A 73 25.76 -4.70 -17.52
C SER A 73 25.93 -5.49 -18.81
N ASN A 74 27.06 -6.18 -18.97
CA ASN A 74 27.29 -7.05 -20.13
C ASN A 74 26.47 -8.37 -20.09
N ASN A 75 25.79 -8.69 -18.97
CA ASN A 75 25.19 -10.02 -18.77
C ASN A 75 23.77 -10.04 -18.15
N ASN A 76 23.05 -8.91 -18.06
CA ASN A 76 21.64 -8.85 -17.57
C ASN A 76 21.39 -9.50 -16.19
N LYS A 77 22.44 -9.76 -15.39
CA LYS A 77 22.35 -10.47 -14.10
C LYS A 77 22.78 -9.64 -12.90
N ASP A 78 23.45 -8.52 -13.12
CA ASP A 78 23.96 -7.67 -12.05
C ASP A 78 23.04 -6.45 -11.93
N GLU A 79 22.19 -6.44 -10.90
CA GLU A 79 21.40 -5.26 -10.51
C GLU A 79 22.35 -4.14 -10.08
N TYR A 80 22.15 -2.94 -10.61
CA TYR A 80 22.98 -1.79 -10.24
C TYR A 80 22.50 -1.19 -8.92
N THR A 81 23.36 -1.17 -7.90
CA THR A 81 23.04 -0.52 -6.63
C THR A 81 23.27 0.97 -6.74
N VAL A 82 22.18 1.74 -6.81
CA VAL A 82 22.22 3.20 -6.90
C VAL A 82 22.52 3.79 -5.53
N ALA A 83 21.81 3.34 -4.50
CA ALA A 83 21.99 3.87 -3.15
C ALA A 83 21.77 2.79 -2.08
N ALA A 84 22.39 2.99 -0.92
CA ALA A 84 22.18 2.16 0.25
C ALA A 84 22.15 3.01 1.53
N MET A 85 21.13 2.81 2.37
CA MET A 85 20.92 3.60 3.58
C MET A 85 20.71 2.71 4.82
N PRO A 86 21.50 2.87 5.89
CA PRO A 86 21.31 2.14 7.15
C PRO A 86 20.07 2.64 7.93
N TYR A 87 19.40 1.73 8.64
CA TYR A 87 18.18 2.07 9.39
C TYR A 87 18.43 2.77 10.74
N TYR A 88 19.21 2.16 11.62
CA TYR A 88 19.37 2.59 13.03
C TYR A 88 18.03 2.66 13.82
N ASP A 89 17.13 1.69 13.60
CA ASP A 89 15.80 1.63 14.22
C ASP A 89 15.80 1.51 15.76
N THR A 90 16.93 1.17 16.39
CA THR A 90 16.99 0.96 17.84
C THR A 90 17.10 2.24 18.66
N ASP A 91 17.81 3.25 18.14
CA ASP A 91 18.05 4.52 18.85
C ASP A 91 17.60 5.74 18.05
N GLY A 92 17.17 5.54 16.80
CA GLY A 92 16.77 6.59 15.89
C GLY A 92 17.91 7.52 15.49
N SER A 93 19.16 7.17 15.77
CA SER A 93 20.31 8.05 15.51
C SER A 93 20.58 8.25 14.02
N GLY A 94 19.96 7.44 13.15
CA GLY A 94 20.10 7.44 11.69
C GLY A 94 19.23 8.47 10.95
N LEU A 95 19.15 8.32 9.63
CA LEU A 95 18.32 9.16 8.75
C LEU A 95 16.91 8.57 8.53
N CYS A 96 16.78 7.24 8.62
CA CYS A 96 15.51 6.53 8.51
C CYS A 96 14.57 6.89 9.67
N LEU A 97 13.28 7.02 9.38
CA LEU A 97 12.22 7.15 10.39
C LEU A 97 11.34 5.90 10.34
N ALA A 98 11.08 5.33 11.52
CA ALA A 98 10.24 4.14 11.70
C ALA A 98 9.16 4.42 12.78
N PRO A 99 7.96 3.82 12.67
CA PRO A 99 6.85 4.02 13.60
C PRO A 99 7.24 3.82 15.07
N GLN A 100 8.01 2.77 15.33
CA GLN A 100 8.41 2.38 16.69
C GLN A 100 9.27 3.46 17.38
N LEU A 101 9.99 4.29 16.62
CA LEU A 101 10.77 5.41 17.18
C LEU A 101 9.86 6.48 17.80
N ALA A 102 8.64 6.65 17.29
CA ALA A 102 7.68 7.60 17.83
C ALA A 102 7.33 7.22 19.28
N THR A 103 6.92 5.98 19.51
CA THR A 103 6.47 5.51 20.83
C THR A 103 7.62 5.16 21.76
N GLN A 104 8.76 4.68 21.24
CA GLN A 104 9.86 4.19 22.08
C GLN A 104 10.94 5.22 22.36
N VAL A 105 11.03 6.30 21.58
CA VAL A 105 12.11 7.29 21.71
C VAL A 105 11.57 8.70 21.86
N VAL A 106 10.82 9.19 20.87
CA VAL A 106 10.44 10.61 20.82
C VAL A 106 9.34 10.93 21.83
N TYR A 107 8.26 10.14 21.85
CA TYR A 107 7.08 10.37 22.67
C TYR A 107 6.91 9.39 23.84
N LYS A 108 7.96 8.62 24.18
CA LYS A 108 7.91 7.56 25.21
C LYS A 108 7.30 7.95 26.56
N ASN A 109 7.52 9.19 27.00
CA ASN A 109 7.02 9.69 28.28
C ASN A 109 5.89 10.71 28.11
N ILE A 110 5.30 10.77 26.91
CA ILE A 110 4.27 11.73 26.52
C ILE A 110 2.99 10.98 26.14
N LEU A 111 3.13 9.92 25.34
CA LEU A 111 2.02 9.03 24.98
C LEU A 111 1.76 8.00 26.09
N PRO A 112 0.51 7.54 26.25
CA PRO A 112 0.19 6.42 27.12
C PRO A 112 0.88 5.14 26.63
N GLU A 113 1.13 4.22 27.56
CA GLU A 113 1.70 2.91 27.24
C GLU A 113 0.77 2.15 26.29
N GLY A 114 1.32 1.63 25.19
CA GLY A 114 0.56 0.91 24.16
C GLY A 114 -0.27 1.80 23.24
N TYR A 115 0.00 3.10 23.15
CA TYR A 115 -0.63 3.96 22.14
C TYR A 115 -0.31 3.44 20.72
N ASP A 116 -1.36 3.15 19.95
CA ASP A 116 -1.27 2.69 18.56
C ASP A 116 -2.04 3.61 17.58
N GLY A 117 -2.84 4.55 18.10
CA GLY A 117 -3.69 5.44 17.28
C GLY A 117 -4.72 4.69 16.42
N TRP A 118 -5.56 5.43 15.71
CA TRP A 118 -6.48 4.88 14.70
C TRP A 118 -5.79 4.71 13.35
N THR A 119 -4.80 5.53 13.05
CA THR A 119 -4.02 5.53 11.81
C THR A 119 -2.78 4.62 11.87
N GLY A 120 -2.55 3.93 12.99
CA GLY A 120 -1.48 2.95 13.18
C GLY A 120 -0.08 3.50 12.88
N ASP A 121 0.73 2.66 12.22
CA ASP A 121 2.12 2.98 11.83
C ASP A 121 2.24 4.28 11.00
N VAL A 122 1.23 4.59 10.17
CA VAL A 122 1.21 5.82 9.35
C VAL A 122 1.11 7.05 10.25
N GLY A 123 0.23 7.01 11.26
CA GLY A 123 0.09 8.09 12.25
C GLY A 123 1.34 8.31 13.08
N LEU A 124 1.97 7.22 13.53
CA LEU A 124 3.23 7.29 14.27
C LEU A 124 4.36 7.91 13.44
N LEU A 125 4.46 7.55 12.15
CA LEU A 125 5.40 8.21 11.23
C LEU A 125 5.04 9.67 10.97
N ALA A 126 3.76 10.02 10.89
CA ALA A 126 3.32 11.41 10.74
C ALA A 126 3.72 12.25 11.96
N MET A 127 3.60 11.70 13.18
CA MET A 127 4.09 12.35 14.40
C MET A 127 5.61 12.54 14.42
N MET A 128 6.37 11.57 13.88
CA MET A 128 7.82 11.70 13.70
C MET A 128 8.15 12.81 12.70
N LEU A 129 7.46 12.86 11.57
CA LEU A 129 7.64 13.89 10.55
C LEU A 129 7.33 15.29 11.10
N LEU A 130 6.21 15.46 11.81
CA LEU A 130 5.85 16.73 12.47
C LEU A 130 6.92 17.16 13.47
N ASN A 131 7.46 16.23 14.25
CA ASN A 131 8.56 16.52 15.17
C ASN A 131 9.81 17.01 14.43
N GLU A 132 10.20 16.34 13.34
CA GLU A 132 11.36 16.79 12.55
C GLU A 132 11.10 18.13 11.85
N MET A 133 9.87 18.40 11.37
CA MET A 133 9.49 19.71 10.85
C MET A 133 9.64 20.81 11.91
N ALA A 134 9.22 20.55 13.15
CA ALA A 134 9.38 21.48 14.26
C ALA A 134 10.85 21.71 14.62
N ARG A 135 11.69 20.68 14.58
CA ARG A 135 13.14 20.79 14.80
C ARG A 135 13.85 21.55 13.68
N SER A 136 13.30 21.53 12.47
CA SER A 136 13.79 22.27 11.30
C SER A 136 13.20 23.68 11.19
N ASN A 137 12.41 24.12 12.17
CA ASN A 137 11.85 25.46 12.20
C ASN A 137 12.96 26.53 12.22
N VAL A 138 12.92 27.46 11.26
CA VAL A 138 13.79 28.62 11.22
C VAL A 138 13.15 29.75 12.02
N ILE A 139 13.96 30.44 12.83
CA ILE A 139 13.51 31.64 13.54
C ILE A 139 13.44 32.79 12.55
N VAL A 140 12.30 33.46 12.47
CA VAL A 140 12.12 34.68 11.67
C VAL A 140 11.86 35.84 12.64
N GLY A 141 12.75 36.84 12.64
CA GLY A 141 12.66 38.01 13.52
C GLY A 141 13.26 37.82 14.92
N ASP A 142 12.84 38.65 15.89
CA ASP A 142 13.40 38.73 17.26
C ASP A 142 12.91 37.60 18.21
N ASP A 143 12.32 36.52 17.70
CA ASP A 143 11.83 35.41 18.53
C ASP A 143 13.01 34.53 19.00
N GLU A 144 13.55 34.81 20.20
CA GLU A 144 14.70 34.09 20.78
C GLU A 144 14.43 32.59 21.09
N ARG A 145 13.22 32.07 20.80
CA ARG A 145 12.83 30.68 21.06
C ARG A 145 13.28 29.77 19.91
N SER A 146 14.49 29.21 20.03
CA SER A 146 15.15 28.47 18.94
C SER A 146 14.83 26.98 18.82
N ALA A 147 14.30 26.34 19.86
CA ALA A 147 14.03 24.91 19.84
C ALA A 147 12.53 24.62 19.93
N ARG A 148 11.95 24.15 18.81
CA ARG A 148 10.58 23.63 18.76
C ARG A 148 10.63 22.11 18.55
N GLY A 149 9.59 21.41 18.99
CA GLY A 149 9.53 19.94 18.99
C GLY A 149 10.31 19.30 20.14
N ILE A 150 10.38 17.97 20.11
CA ILE A 150 11.14 17.15 21.03
C ILE A 150 12.53 16.93 20.43
N ASP A 151 13.57 17.31 21.15
CA ASP A 151 14.97 17.15 20.73
C ASP A 151 15.49 15.70 20.92
N LEU A 152 14.74 14.76 20.33
CA LEU A 152 15.04 13.34 20.21
C LEU A 152 14.59 12.86 18.81
N PRO A 153 15.21 11.80 18.28
CA PRO A 153 16.42 11.14 18.79
C PRO A 153 17.66 12.05 18.71
N LYS A 154 18.68 11.75 19.51
CA LYS A 154 19.99 12.38 19.38
C LYS A 154 20.70 11.80 18.16
N ARG A 155 20.82 12.61 17.12
CA ARG A 155 21.37 12.20 15.83
C ARG A 155 22.86 12.49 15.75
N LYS A 156 23.55 11.74 14.90
CA LYS A 156 24.96 12.01 14.57
C LYS A 156 25.07 13.34 13.80
N GLU A 157 26.28 13.89 13.77
CA GLU A 157 26.58 15.10 13.01
C GLU A 157 26.16 14.95 11.54
N GLY A 158 25.62 16.01 10.95
CA GLY A 158 25.17 16.05 9.56
C GLY A 158 23.78 15.47 9.29
N ILE A 159 23.27 14.56 10.12
CA ILE A 159 21.94 13.94 9.90
C ILE A 159 20.81 14.97 10.03
N GLN A 160 20.87 15.85 11.04
CA GLN A 160 19.85 16.90 11.17
C GLN A 160 19.88 17.88 9.98
N SER A 161 21.07 18.15 9.44
CA SER A 161 21.22 18.99 8.23
C SER A 161 20.57 18.32 7.02
N LEU A 162 20.78 17.02 6.84
CA LEU A 162 20.14 16.22 5.78
C LEU A 162 18.61 16.15 5.95
N LEU A 163 18.11 15.91 7.16
CA LEU A 163 16.67 15.92 7.43
C LEU A 163 16.04 17.28 7.17
N SER A 164 16.69 18.36 7.61
CA SER A 164 16.18 19.72 7.39
C SER A 164 16.14 20.05 5.90
N ALA A 165 17.19 19.69 5.15
CA ALA A 165 17.22 19.86 3.69
C ALA A 165 16.15 19.01 2.99
N TRP A 166 15.95 17.76 3.41
CA TRP A 166 14.87 16.91 2.88
C TRP A 166 13.49 17.50 3.18
N ILE A 167 13.23 17.94 4.42
CA ILE A 167 11.96 18.60 4.82
C ILE A 167 11.68 19.83 3.97
N SER A 168 12.70 20.65 3.71
CA SER A 168 12.59 21.82 2.82
C SER A 168 12.06 21.45 1.43
N THR A 169 12.43 20.27 0.91
CA THR A 169 12.01 19.82 -0.42
C THR A 169 10.67 19.08 -0.46
N LEU A 170 10.09 18.75 0.69
CA LEU A 170 8.77 18.11 0.72
C LEU A 170 7.74 19.06 0.07
N PRO A 171 6.76 18.51 -0.69
CA PRO A 171 5.72 19.31 -1.29
C PRO A 171 5.01 20.19 -0.25
N SER A 172 4.72 21.43 -0.60
CA SER A 172 4.00 22.33 0.29
C SER A 172 2.57 21.83 0.56
N PRO A 173 1.92 22.27 1.64
CA PRO A 173 0.52 21.96 1.89
C PRO A 173 -0.38 22.31 0.70
N SER A 174 -0.15 23.47 0.06
CA SER A 174 -0.93 23.89 -1.12
C SER A 174 -0.68 23.01 -2.34
N GLU A 175 0.55 22.51 -2.54
CA GLU A 175 0.82 21.55 -3.62
C GLU A 175 0.11 20.21 -3.33
N MET A 176 0.06 19.78 -2.07
CA MET A 176 -0.60 18.54 -1.68
C MET A 176 -2.13 18.59 -1.76
N GLU A 177 -2.77 19.76 -1.59
CA GLU A 177 -4.22 19.98 -1.78
C GLU A 177 -4.67 19.69 -3.23
N ASP A 178 -3.77 19.87 -4.20
CA ASP A 178 -4.00 19.49 -5.60
C ASP A 178 -3.67 18.01 -5.85
N MET A 179 -2.60 17.49 -5.26
CA MET A 179 -2.04 16.18 -5.59
C MET A 179 -2.66 14.99 -4.85
N HIS A 180 -3.05 15.14 -3.59
CA HIS A 180 -3.34 13.98 -2.73
C HIS A 180 -4.81 13.95 -2.25
N PRO A 181 -5.55 12.83 -2.42
CA PRO A 181 -6.98 12.76 -2.09
C PRO A 181 -7.35 13.14 -0.67
N LEU A 182 -6.50 12.77 0.30
CA LEU A 182 -6.66 13.17 1.69
C LEU A 182 -6.72 14.69 1.88
N LEU A 183 -6.19 15.52 0.99
CA LEU A 183 -6.23 16.98 1.11
C LEU A 183 -7.10 17.65 0.04
N TRP A 184 -7.83 16.88 -0.76
CA TRP A 184 -8.83 17.44 -1.65
C TRP A 184 -9.97 18.10 -0.87
N GLU A 185 -10.73 18.96 -1.57
CA GLU A 185 -11.98 19.50 -1.04
C GLU A 185 -13.02 18.40 -0.85
N GLU A 186 -13.99 18.64 0.03
CA GLU A 186 -15.03 17.66 0.40
C GLU A 186 -15.80 17.15 -0.83
N GLU A 187 -16.15 18.04 -1.77
CA GLU A 187 -16.84 17.67 -3.01
C GLU A 187 -16.05 16.66 -3.85
N ASP A 188 -14.72 16.77 -3.90
CA ASP A 188 -13.87 15.85 -4.66
C ASP A 188 -13.62 14.54 -3.88
N GLN A 189 -13.62 14.59 -2.55
CA GLN A 189 -13.57 13.40 -1.70
C GLN A 189 -14.84 12.56 -1.81
N GLU A 190 -16.00 13.20 -1.90
CA GLU A 190 -17.28 12.53 -2.14
C GLU A 190 -17.31 11.81 -3.49
N LYS A 191 -16.75 12.43 -4.54
CA LYS A 191 -16.60 11.77 -5.85
C LYS A 191 -15.69 10.54 -5.78
N LEU A 192 -14.60 10.60 -5.02
CA LEU A 192 -13.71 9.43 -4.86
C LEU A 192 -14.41 8.33 -4.05
N GLN A 193 -15.11 8.70 -2.98
CA GLN A 193 -15.89 7.79 -2.13
C GLN A 193 -16.94 6.99 -2.92
N SER A 194 -17.59 7.62 -3.90
CA SER A 194 -18.55 6.98 -4.81
C SER A 194 -17.88 6.20 -5.94
N SER A 195 -16.70 6.63 -6.39
CA SER A 195 -16.00 6.04 -7.54
C SER A 195 -15.25 4.74 -7.23
N SER A 196 -15.03 4.40 -5.96
CA SER A 196 -14.26 3.22 -5.55
C SER A 196 -15.01 2.35 -4.54
N THR A 197 -14.76 1.04 -4.60
CA THR A 197 -15.09 0.07 -3.56
C THR A 197 -14.30 0.31 -2.27
N LYS A 198 -13.11 0.91 -2.38
CA LYS A 198 -12.28 1.32 -1.25
C LYS A 198 -12.70 2.69 -0.75
N LYS A 199 -13.37 2.73 0.40
CA LYS A 199 -14.01 3.93 0.93
C LYS A 199 -13.01 4.83 1.66
N ILE A 200 -12.83 6.07 1.18
CA ILE A 200 -11.90 7.06 1.75
C ILE A 200 -12.38 7.61 3.10
N TYR A 201 -13.69 7.68 3.36
CA TYR A 201 -14.21 8.30 4.59
C TYR A 201 -13.76 7.63 5.88
N ARG A 202 -13.64 6.30 5.90
CA ARG A 202 -13.12 5.60 7.08
C ARG A 202 -11.70 6.07 7.43
N LEU A 203 -10.86 6.24 6.41
CA LEU A 203 -9.50 6.75 6.60
C LEU A 203 -9.48 8.21 7.06
N LEU A 204 -10.41 9.03 6.57
CA LEU A 204 -10.54 10.43 7.02
C LEU A 204 -11.00 10.52 8.47
N ASP A 205 -11.99 9.72 8.86
CA ASP A 205 -12.47 9.63 10.23
C ASP A 205 -11.33 9.19 11.18
N ASP A 206 -10.57 8.15 10.81
CA ASP A 206 -9.42 7.68 11.61
C ASP A 206 -8.36 8.80 11.81
N ILE A 207 -8.09 9.61 10.76
CA ILE A 207 -7.16 10.75 10.83
C ILE A 207 -7.69 11.86 11.73
N ASP A 208 -8.97 12.18 11.61
CA ASP A 208 -9.61 13.25 12.37
C ASP A 208 -9.73 12.87 13.86
N ASP A 209 -10.04 11.62 14.18
CA ASP A 209 -10.08 11.08 15.54
C ASP A 209 -8.69 11.09 16.20
N ASP A 210 -7.66 10.58 15.50
CA ASP A 210 -6.28 10.62 16.01
C ASP A 210 -5.81 12.05 16.27
N SER A 211 -6.00 12.93 15.29
CA SER A 211 -5.50 14.30 15.40
C SER A 211 -6.24 15.11 16.46
N SER A 212 -7.55 14.88 16.64
CA SER A 212 -8.35 15.48 17.69
C SER A 212 -7.87 15.01 19.06
N TRP A 213 -7.66 13.70 19.22
CA TRP A 213 -7.14 13.12 20.46
C TRP A 213 -5.75 13.66 20.80
N LEU A 214 -4.83 13.64 19.84
CA LEU A 214 -3.45 14.15 20.02
C LEU A 214 -3.44 15.64 20.35
N ASN A 215 -4.30 16.43 19.71
CA ASN A 215 -4.39 17.85 19.99
C ASN A 215 -4.91 18.11 21.41
N GLU A 216 -5.98 17.43 21.84
CA GLU A 216 -6.57 17.59 23.19
C GLU A 216 -5.62 17.09 24.29
N ARG A 217 -4.94 15.96 24.07
CA ARG A 217 -4.21 15.25 25.12
C ARG A 217 -2.70 15.48 25.12
N VAL A 218 -2.14 16.00 24.03
CA VAL A 218 -0.68 16.17 23.88
C VAL A 218 -0.32 17.58 23.44
N TRP A 219 -0.74 18.00 22.24
CA TRP A 219 -0.17 19.19 21.60
C TRP A 219 -0.64 20.50 22.22
N SER A 220 -1.93 20.62 22.54
CA SER A 220 -2.47 21.85 23.14
C SER A 220 -1.99 22.11 24.57
N LEU A 221 -1.43 21.09 25.23
CA LEU A 221 -0.90 21.21 26.59
C LEU A 221 0.43 21.99 26.64
N ASP A 222 1.17 22.03 25.54
CA ASP A 222 2.47 22.71 25.45
C ASP A 222 2.72 23.20 24.01
N ARG A 223 2.19 24.38 23.67
CA ARG A 223 2.36 24.99 22.33
C ARG A 223 3.75 25.56 22.05
N ASP A 224 4.55 25.77 23.10
CA ASP A 224 5.95 26.15 22.92
C ASP A 224 6.75 24.96 22.37
N LYS A 225 6.47 23.76 22.88
CA LYS A 225 7.03 22.52 22.36
C LYS A 225 6.35 22.03 21.09
N PHE A 226 5.03 22.15 21.00
CA PHE A 226 4.20 21.66 19.90
C PHE A 226 3.50 22.83 19.18
N PRO A 227 4.26 23.61 18.38
CA PRO A 227 3.72 24.78 17.68
C PRO A 227 2.66 24.38 16.64
N GLU A 228 1.70 25.26 16.42
CA GLU A 228 0.65 25.04 15.41
C GLU A 228 1.18 25.19 13.97
N SER A 229 2.20 26.02 13.78
CA SER A 229 2.90 26.21 12.50
C SER A 229 4.40 26.37 12.67
N VAL A 230 5.14 26.10 11.59
CA VAL A 230 6.61 26.20 11.54
C VAL A 230 7.04 26.92 10.26
N MET A 231 8.16 27.64 10.32
CA MET A 231 8.79 28.30 9.18
C MET A 231 9.89 27.42 8.63
N ILE A 232 9.76 26.97 7.38
CA ILE A 232 10.73 26.10 6.72
C ILE A 232 11.46 26.90 5.64
N ARG A 233 12.80 26.80 5.62
CA ARG A 233 13.60 27.40 4.54
C ARG A 233 13.36 26.65 3.23
N VAL A 234 12.97 27.36 2.18
CA VAL A 234 12.66 26.82 0.85
C VAL A 234 13.42 27.52 -0.28
N GLY A 235 14.25 28.53 0.03
CA GLY A 235 15.09 29.18 -0.99
C GLY A 235 16.30 29.96 -0.49
N GLU A 236 17.11 30.43 -1.43
CA GLU A 236 18.29 31.28 -1.19
C GLU A 236 17.89 32.75 -1.10
N GLY A 237 18.34 33.44 -0.05
CA GLY A 237 18.10 34.87 0.17
C GLY A 237 19.24 35.44 1.02
N ASP A 238 19.65 36.67 0.71
CA ASP A 238 20.94 37.23 1.14
C ASP A 238 21.08 37.50 2.65
N ASP A 239 20.02 37.37 3.46
CA ASP A 239 20.14 37.46 4.92
C ASP A 239 19.31 36.42 5.73
N ASP A 240 18.25 35.79 5.20
CA ASP A 240 17.49 34.73 5.94
C ASP A 240 16.95 33.54 5.08
N GLY A 241 17.12 33.57 3.75
CA GLY A 241 16.49 32.59 2.85
C GLY A 241 14.99 32.81 2.63
N GLU A 242 14.45 32.34 1.50
CA GLU A 242 12.98 32.28 1.31
C GLU A 242 12.43 31.26 2.30
N VAL A 243 11.43 31.65 3.09
CA VAL A 243 10.79 30.80 4.12
C VAL A 243 9.31 30.62 3.82
N GLU A 244 8.80 29.44 4.15
CA GLU A 244 7.41 29.05 3.96
C GLU A 244 6.82 28.60 5.30
N GLU A 245 5.64 29.13 5.64
CA GLU A 245 4.90 28.66 6.79
C GLU A 245 4.17 27.35 6.46
N ARG A 246 4.34 26.34 7.31
CA ARG A 246 3.65 25.05 7.19
C ARG A 246 2.86 24.72 8.46
N PRO A 247 1.66 24.13 8.34
CA PRO A 247 0.93 23.63 9.50
C PRO A 247 1.71 22.48 10.13
N CYS A 248 1.71 22.41 11.46
CA CYS A 248 2.46 21.43 12.23
C CYS A 248 1.54 20.68 13.21
N PHE A 249 1.58 20.94 14.52
CA PHE A 249 0.82 20.18 15.52
C PHE A 249 -0.65 20.63 15.63
N THR A 250 -1.41 20.44 14.54
CA THR A 250 -2.85 20.72 14.39
C THR A 250 -3.51 19.60 13.58
N PRO A 251 -4.86 19.47 13.59
CA PRO A 251 -5.55 18.52 12.71
C PRO A 251 -5.15 18.63 11.23
N ARG A 252 -5.08 19.87 10.70
CA ARG A 252 -4.63 20.13 9.32
C ARG A 252 -3.17 19.69 9.11
N GLY A 253 -2.28 19.99 10.06
CA GLY A 253 -0.88 19.61 9.94
C GLY A 253 -0.65 18.11 10.05
N PHE A 254 -1.41 17.41 10.89
CA PHE A 254 -1.40 15.96 10.97
C PHE A 254 -1.90 15.30 9.69
N ARG A 255 -3.02 15.76 9.14
CA ARG A 255 -3.56 15.30 7.84
C ARG A 255 -2.57 15.54 6.69
N TYR A 256 -1.85 16.68 6.70
CA TYR A 256 -0.74 16.94 5.78
C TYR A 256 0.45 16.00 5.98
N ALA A 257 0.84 15.73 7.23
CA ALA A 257 1.92 14.79 7.50
C ALA A 257 1.54 13.35 7.10
N VAL A 258 0.30 12.92 7.33
CA VAL A 258 -0.22 11.61 6.90
C VAL A 258 -0.18 11.49 5.37
N SER A 259 -0.60 12.50 4.62
CA SER A 259 -0.54 12.45 3.15
C SER A 259 0.90 12.37 2.62
N LEU A 260 1.85 13.06 3.27
CA LEU A 260 3.27 12.90 2.96
C LEU A 260 3.80 11.51 3.30
N VAL A 261 3.42 10.96 4.45
CA VAL A 261 3.85 9.61 4.87
C VAL A 261 3.31 8.56 3.91
N ARG A 262 2.02 8.58 3.58
CA ARG A 262 1.42 7.60 2.65
C ARG A 262 2.09 7.65 1.28
N SER A 263 2.39 8.84 0.78
CA SER A 263 2.98 9.02 -0.55
C SER A 263 4.47 8.69 -0.65
N ARG A 264 5.20 8.68 0.48
CA ARG A 264 6.68 8.59 0.51
C ARG A 264 7.25 7.47 1.35
N SER A 265 6.43 6.77 2.13
CA SER A 265 6.88 5.65 2.94
C SER A 265 6.95 4.35 2.13
N PHE A 266 7.83 3.45 2.56
CA PHE A 266 8.04 2.15 1.95
C PHE A 266 7.92 1.06 3.00
N PHE A 267 7.23 -0.01 2.66
CA PHE A 267 7.22 -1.23 3.48
C PHE A 267 8.42 -2.09 3.07
N VAL A 268 9.41 -2.19 3.96
CA VAL A 268 10.65 -2.91 3.69
C VAL A 268 11.06 -3.62 4.97
N ASP A 269 11.50 -4.89 4.91
CA ASP A 269 11.90 -5.64 6.11
C ASP A 269 10.80 -5.64 7.20
N ASP A 270 9.57 -5.96 6.79
CA ASP A 270 8.38 -6.13 7.65
C ASP A 270 8.02 -4.90 8.50
N ALA A 271 8.40 -3.69 8.06
CA ALA A 271 7.93 -2.47 8.69
C ALA A 271 7.87 -1.29 7.71
N LEU A 272 6.91 -0.40 7.95
CA LEU A 272 6.75 0.85 7.23
C LEU A 272 7.86 1.85 7.63
N ARG A 273 8.48 2.51 6.66
CA ARG A 273 9.56 3.47 6.92
C ARG A 273 9.49 4.68 6.00
N LEU A 274 9.81 5.85 6.54
CA LEU A 274 10.22 6.99 5.72
C LEU A 274 11.72 6.91 5.49
N LEU A 275 12.11 7.01 4.22
CA LEU A 275 13.49 6.85 3.77
C LEU A 275 13.96 8.12 3.05
N PRO A 276 14.28 9.20 3.79
CA PRO A 276 14.70 10.47 3.20
C PRO A 276 15.77 10.28 2.13
N TYR A 277 15.62 11.00 1.01
CA TYR A 277 16.44 10.94 -0.20
C TYR A 277 16.22 9.74 -1.11
N LEU A 278 15.82 8.58 -0.59
CA LEU A 278 15.42 7.46 -1.44
C LEU A 278 14.00 7.66 -2.00
N ASP A 279 13.17 8.40 -1.26
CA ASP A 279 11.80 8.79 -1.62
C ASP A 279 11.68 9.86 -2.73
N TYR A 280 12.81 10.30 -3.32
CA TYR A 280 12.79 11.05 -4.59
C TYR A 280 12.69 10.14 -5.82
N ALA A 281 12.90 8.82 -5.67
CA ALA A 281 12.78 7.90 -6.81
C ALA A 281 11.30 7.78 -7.21
N ASN A 282 10.96 8.23 -8.41
CA ASN A 282 9.59 8.18 -8.92
C ASN A 282 9.21 6.75 -9.34
N HIS A 283 7.90 6.52 -9.46
CA HIS A 283 7.36 5.24 -9.90
C HIS A 283 7.64 4.94 -11.39
N ASP A 284 7.84 3.67 -11.72
CA ASP A 284 7.89 3.12 -13.08
C ASP A 284 7.22 1.74 -13.12
N ASP A 285 6.34 1.56 -14.10
CA ASP A 285 5.56 0.33 -14.33
C ASP A 285 6.37 -0.69 -15.15
N ASP A 286 7.58 -0.33 -15.60
CA ASP A 286 8.42 -1.23 -16.40
C ASP A 286 8.78 -2.51 -15.61
N TYR A 287 8.79 -3.66 -16.31
CA TYR A 287 9.10 -4.96 -15.73
C TYR A 287 10.49 -5.03 -15.06
N ASP A 288 11.43 -4.20 -15.50
CA ASP A 288 12.80 -4.13 -14.94
C ASP A 288 12.89 -3.15 -13.74
N SER A 289 11.79 -2.53 -13.33
CA SER A 289 11.71 -1.66 -12.16
C SER A 289 11.66 -2.48 -10.88
N LEU A 290 12.55 -2.15 -9.93
CA LEU A 290 12.68 -2.89 -8.68
C LEU A 290 12.08 -2.07 -7.53
N GLU A 291 11.44 -2.76 -6.59
CA GLU A 291 11.10 -2.20 -5.29
C GLU A 291 12.35 -1.99 -4.43
N LEU A 292 12.25 -1.11 -3.42
CA LEU A 292 13.28 -1.00 -2.40
C LEU A 292 13.36 -2.29 -1.60
N LYS A 293 14.58 -2.79 -1.39
CA LYS A 293 14.80 -4.07 -0.69
C LYS A 293 15.60 -3.87 0.57
N GLY A 294 15.17 -4.58 1.60
CA GLY A 294 15.91 -4.76 2.83
C GLY A 294 17.18 -5.55 2.57
N GLY A 295 18.23 -5.26 3.32
CA GLY A 295 19.51 -5.87 3.07
C GLY A 295 20.51 -5.69 4.19
N THR A 296 21.46 -6.61 4.21
CA THR A 296 22.69 -6.45 4.98
C THR A 296 23.64 -5.52 4.22
N LEU A 297 23.87 -4.33 4.77
CA LEU A 297 24.94 -3.45 4.32
C LEU A 297 26.23 -3.98 4.95
N GLY A 298 27.24 -4.29 4.15
CA GLY A 298 28.51 -4.88 4.59
C GLY A 298 29.20 -4.10 5.71
N MET A 299 30.38 -4.54 6.18
CA MET A 299 31.05 -3.94 7.34
C MET A 299 31.16 -2.41 7.22
N MET A 300 30.43 -1.71 8.09
CA MET A 300 30.55 -0.26 8.24
C MET A 300 31.85 0.07 9.00
N LEU A 301 32.40 1.27 8.77
CA LEU A 301 33.64 1.78 9.39
C LEU A 301 33.68 1.69 10.93
N TRP A 302 32.53 1.47 11.58
CA TRP A 302 32.36 1.46 13.03
C TRP A 302 32.10 0.06 13.61
N GLY A 303 32.43 -1.02 12.88
CA GLY A 303 32.48 -2.37 13.44
C GLY A 303 31.12 -3.02 13.61
N GLY A 304 30.42 -3.24 12.50
CA GLY A 304 29.19 -4.03 12.47
C GLY A 304 28.63 -4.15 11.05
N SER A 305 27.94 -5.26 10.80
CA SER A 305 27.04 -5.43 9.66
C SER A 305 25.77 -4.64 9.95
N ALA A 306 25.49 -3.58 9.20
CA ALA A 306 24.31 -2.74 9.43
C ALA A 306 23.15 -3.24 8.57
N LYS A 307 21.98 -3.47 9.17
CA LYS A 307 20.74 -3.65 8.39
C LYS A 307 20.34 -2.30 7.79
N GLY A 308 19.88 -2.32 6.56
CA GLY A 308 19.46 -1.12 5.84
C GLY A 308 18.69 -1.45 4.59
N VAL A 309 18.42 -0.43 3.79
CA VAL A 309 17.70 -0.51 2.53
C VAL A 309 18.65 -0.31 1.35
N LEU A 310 18.37 -1.01 0.26
CA LEU A 310 19.06 -0.90 -1.02
C LEU A 310 18.07 -0.36 -2.07
N LEU A 311 18.47 0.73 -2.71
CA LEU A 311 17.87 1.20 -3.95
C LEU A 311 18.69 0.66 -5.11
N LYS A 312 18.06 -0.19 -5.92
CA LYS A 312 18.68 -0.80 -7.10
C LYS A 312 17.89 -0.47 -8.35
N SER A 313 18.59 -0.42 -9.48
CA SER A 313 17.96 -0.38 -10.80
C SER A 313 18.14 -1.72 -11.49
N GLY A 314 17.03 -2.26 -12.05
CA GLY A 314 17.07 -3.43 -12.92
C GLY A 314 17.39 -3.10 -14.38
N LYS A 315 17.57 -1.81 -14.73
CA LYS A 315 17.91 -1.40 -16.10
C LYS A 315 19.31 -1.89 -16.46
N SER A 316 19.42 -2.50 -17.65
CA SER A 316 20.67 -3.06 -18.17
C SER A 316 21.75 -2.01 -18.44
N SER A 317 21.35 -0.76 -18.68
CA SER A 317 22.23 0.39 -18.82
C SER A 317 21.57 1.66 -18.30
N ILE A 318 22.37 2.53 -17.69
CA ILE A 318 21.98 3.85 -17.19
C ILE A 318 23.05 4.83 -17.64
N ALA A 319 22.66 5.97 -18.21
CA ALA A 319 23.56 7.07 -18.52
C ALA A 319 23.50 8.15 -17.42
N VAL A 320 24.58 8.92 -17.29
CA VAL A 320 24.58 10.13 -16.46
C VAL A 320 23.43 11.05 -16.88
N GLY A 321 22.61 11.44 -15.92
CA GLY A 321 21.44 12.29 -16.13
C GLY A 321 20.14 11.53 -16.42
N ASP A 322 20.16 10.21 -16.54
CA ASP A 322 18.93 9.42 -16.62
C ASP A 322 18.18 9.45 -15.28
N GLU A 323 16.84 9.47 -15.33
CA GLU A 323 16.00 9.37 -14.15
C GLU A 323 16.05 7.95 -13.57
N ILE A 324 16.38 7.85 -12.29
CA ILE A 324 16.28 6.61 -11.52
C ILE A 324 14.85 6.48 -11.02
N ARG A 325 14.19 5.40 -11.43
CA ARG A 325 12.83 5.06 -11.03
C ARG A 325 12.76 3.68 -10.39
N ILE A 326 11.71 3.45 -9.60
CA ILE A 326 11.47 2.23 -8.83
C ILE A 326 10.02 1.76 -8.98
N SER A 327 9.75 0.51 -8.64
CA SER A 327 8.37 0.07 -8.40
C SER A 327 7.94 0.49 -7.00
N TYR A 328 6.70 0.99 -6.87
CA TYR A 328 6.07 1.29 -5.58
C TYR A 328 5.34 0.08 -4.98
N GLY A 329 5.43 -1.07 -5.65
CA GLY A 329 4.81 -2.32 -5.24
C GLY A 329 3.53 -2.66 -6.02
N PRO A 330 3.04 -3.89 -5.89
CA PRO A 330 1.81 -4.32 -6.52
C PRO A 330 0.61 -3.73 -5.77
N LYS A 331 0.04 -2.65 -6.29
CA LYS A 331 -1.13 -1.96 -5.70
C LYS A 331 -2.27 -1.81 -6.70
N GLY A 332 -3.50 -1.75 -6.20
CA GLY A 332 -4.69 -1.46 -7.00
C GLY A 332 -4.75 0.00 -7.46
N PRO A 333 -5.64 0.35 -8.42
CA PRO A 333 -5.84 1.73 -8.86
C PRO A 333 -6.24 2.67 -7.71
N ALA A 334 -7.12 2.22 -6.81
CA ALA A 334 -7.55 3.00 -5.65
C ALA A 334 -6.41 3.22 -4.66
N ASP A 335 -5.60 2.19 -4.38
CA ASP A 335 -4.44 2.31 -3.49
C ASP A 335 -3.40 3.28 -4.04
N TYR A 336 -3.09 3.21 -5.34
CA TYR A 336 -2.19 4.17 -5.97
C TYR A 336 -2.68 5.61 -5.83
N LEU A 337 -3.98 5.83 -6.03
CA LEU A 337 -4.56 7.15 -5.89
C LEU A 337 -4.54 7.63 -4.43
N LEU A 338 -5.00 6.78 -3.50
CA LEU A 338 -5.10 7.09 -2.07
C LEU A 338 -3.75 7.23 -1.38
N ASP A 339 -2.74 6.49 -1.82
CA ASP A 339 -1.40 6.53 -1.23
C ASP A 339 -0.52 7.58 -1.90
N HIS A 340 -0.57 7.70 -3.23
CA HIS A 340 0.43 8.46 -3.98
C HIS A 340 -0.14 9.59 -4.83
N GLY A 341 -1.46 9.72 -4.96
CA GLY A 341 -2.10 10.81 -5.70
C GLY A 341 -2.12 10.65 -7.23
N PHE A 342 -1.89 9.44 -7.74
CA PHE A 342 -1.89 9.17 -9.18
C PHE A 342 -2.39 7.75 -9.48
N VAL A 343 -2.74 7.45 -10.73
CA VAL A 343 -3.13 6.09 -11.18
C VAL A 343 -2.20 5.65 -12.32
N PRO A 344 -1.30 4.68 -12.12
CA PRO A 344 -0.31 4.30 -13.12
C PRO A 344 -0.96 3.69 -14.38
N PRO A 345 -0.33 3.83 -15.56
CA PRO A 345 -0.80 3.24 -16.80
C PRO A 345 -1.16 1.75 -16.72
N MET A 346 -0.41 0.95 -15.96
CA MET A 346 -0.70 -0.49 -15.78
C MET A 346 -2.03 -0.78 -15.09
N CYS A 347 -2.57 0.19 -14.34
CA CYS A 347 -3.86 0.09 -13.67
C CYS A 347 -5.02 0.61 -14.51
N ARG A 348 -4.82 1.04 -15.77
CA ARG A 348 -5.87 1.69 -16.60
C ARG A 348 -6.50 0.72 -17.59
N VAL A 349 -7.83 0.79 -17.74
CA VAL A 349 -8.56 0.06 -18.78
C VAL A 349 -8.15 0.54 -20.18
N GLY A 350 -7.71 -0.39 -21.03
CA GLY A 350 -7.25 -0.08 -22.39
C GLY A 350 -5.79 0.37 -22.50
N GLY A 351 -5.04 0.40 -21.39
CA GLY A 351 -3.59 0.70 -21.36
C GLY A 351 -2.71 -0.37 -22.03
N GLY A 352 -3.27 -1.53 -22.38
CA GLY A 352 -2.61 -2.53 -23.21
C GLY A 352 -2.44 -2.07 -24.65
N GLY A 353 -1.42 -1.26 -24.95
CA GLY A 353 -1.10 -0.93 -26.34
C GLY A 353 -0.33 0.36 -26.63
N GLY A 354 0.26 1.03 -25.62
CA GLY A 354 1.27 2.06 -25.87
C GLY A 354 2.60 1.43 -26.27
N GLY A 355 2.68 0.90 -27.50
CA GLY A 355 3.88 0.30 -28.06
C GLY A 355 5.03 1.28 -28.27
N GLY A 356 5.70 1.68 -27.20
CA GLY A 356 7.14 1.89 -27.24
C GLY A 356 7.74 0.55 -27.68
N LYS A 357 8.40 0.51 -28.84
CA LYS A 357 9.02 -0.69 -29.40
C LYS A 357 10.13 -1.21 -28.47
N SER A 358 9.78 -1.93 -27.42
CA SER A 358 10.74 -2.76 -26.69
C SER A 358 11.05 -3.97 -27.56
N LYS A 359 12.21 -3.92 -28.21
CA LYS A 359 12.78 -5.01 -29.02
C LYS A 359 13.39 -6.08 -28.10
N THR A 360 12.58 -6.72 -27.28
CA THR A 360 13.02 -7.89 -26.52
C THR A 360 12.00 -9.00 -26.70
N LYS A 361 12.21 -9.74 -27.79
CA LYS A 361 11.62 -11.07 -27.98
C LYS A 361 12.13 -11.98 -26.87
N GLY A 362 11.21 -12.52 -26.08
CA GLY A 362 11.38 -13.79 -25.41
C GLY A 362 11.74 -13.72 -23.93
N ARG A 363 10.72 -13.63 -23.09
CA ARG A 363 10.53 -14.50 -21.92
C ARG A 363 9.14 -14.26 -21.35
N VAL A 364 8.25 -15.22 -21.58
CA VAL A 364 7.01 -15.34 -20.82
C VAL A 364 7.41 -15.90 -19.45
N SER A 365 7.59 -15.01 -18.48
CA SER A 365 7.50 -15.37 -17.06
C SER A 365 6.32 -14.58 -16.53
N GLY A 366 5.26 -15.28 -16.15
CA GLY A 366 4.04 -14.65 -15.63
C GLY A 366 4.30 -13.83 -14.38
N VAL A 367 3.33 -12.96 -14.05
CA VAL A 367 3.03 -12.36 -12.72
C VAL A 367 2.92 -10.81 -12.66
N LEU A 368 3.23 -9.99 -13.67
CA LEU A 368 3.19 -8.51 -13.47
C LEU A 368 2.35 -7.69 -14.46
N SER A 369 1.14 -8.14 -14.86
CA SER A 369 0.24 -7.33 -15.70
C SER A 369 -1.23 -7.30 -15.26
N SER A 370 -1.52 -7.47 -13.96
CA SER A 370 -2.90 -7.47 -13.44
C SER A 370 -3.11 -6.53 -12.24
N ALA A 371 -2.59 -5.30 -12.30
CA ALA A 371 -2.75 -4.32 -11.22
C ALA A 371 -4.16 -3.69 -11.15
N ILE A 372 -5.09 -4.13 -12.01
CA ILE A 372 -6.49 -3.72 -11.93
C ILE A 372 -7.14 -4.59 -10.87
N THR A 373 -7.44 -4.03 -9.71
CA THR A 373 -8.11 -4.73 -8.60
C THR A 373 -9.33 -3.94 -8.11
N SER A 374 -10.21 -4.60 -7.36
CA SER A 374 -11.36 -4.02 -6.64
C SER A 374 -11.62 -4.84 -5.38
N GLU A 375 -12.18 -4.24 -4.35
CA GLU A 375 -12.43 -4.90 -3.05
C GLU A 375 -13.88 -5.39 -2.93
N LEU A 376 -14.06 -6.61 -2.41
CA LEU A 376 -15.36 -7.14 -1.98
C LEU A 376 -15.28 -7.50 -0.50
N SER A 377 -16.28 -7.10 0.28
CA SER A 377 -16.34 -7.39 1.71
C SER A 377 -17.47 -8.36 2.03
N PHE A 378 -17.19 -9.34 2.89
CA PHE A 378 -18.14 -10.36 3.34
C PHE A 378 -18.04 -10.52 4.86
N GLU A 379 -19.15 -10.89 5.50
CA GLU A 379 -19.21 -11.04 6.94
C GLU A 379 -19.94 -12.30 7.37
N VAL A 380 -19.61 -12.79 8.57
CA VAL A 380 -20.44 -13.77 9.28
C VAL A 380 -21.60 -13.02 9.94
N ASP A 381 -22.82 -13.29 9.49
CA ASP A 381 -24.04 -12.64 10.00
C ASP A 381 -24.19 -12.80 11.52
N ASP A 382 -24.45 -11.70 12.22
CA ASP A 382 -24.63 -11.68 13.67
C ASP A 382 -25.83 -12.48 14.17
N THR A 383 -26.79 -12.75 13.28
CA THR A 383 -27.99 -13.56 13.55
C THR A 383 -27.80 -15.04 13.20
N ASP A 384 -26.64 -15.44 12.68
CA ASP A 384 -26.35 -16.83 12.37
C ASP A 384 -26.38 -17.69 13.63
N ARG A 385 -27.19 -18.75 13.59
CA ARG A 385 -27.29 -19.73 14.68
C ARG A 385 -25.96 -20.38 15.03
N PHE A 386 -25.06 -20.52 14.05
CA PHE A 386 -23.76 -21.18 14.16
C PHE A 386 -22.60 -20.18 14.27
N ARG A 387 -22.90 -18.91 14.55
CA ARG A 387 -21.91 -17.83 14.57
C ARG A 387 -20.72 -18.12 15.48
N ASP A 388 -20.98 -18.55 16.72
CA ASP A 388 -19.91 -18.82 17.70
C ASP A 388 -18.97 -19.92 17.22
N ASP A 389 -19.51 -21.01 16.65
CA ASP A 389 -18.71 -22.10 16.09
C ASP A 389 -17.87 -21.65 14.89
N LYS A 390 -18.40 -20.75 14.04
CA LYS A 390 -17.68 -20.18 12.89
C LYS A 390 -16.57 -19.24 13.33
N LEU A 391 -16.85 -18.37 14.30
CA LEU A 391 -15.84 -17.45 14.83
C LEU A 391 -14.68 -18.19 15.47
N ASP A 392 -14.95 -19.23 16.25
CA ASP A 392 -13.87 -20.02 16.85
C ASP A 392 -13.06 -20.76 15.76
N ILE A 393 -13.56 -20.96 14.52
CA ILE A 393 -12.76 -21.55 13.40
C ILE A 393 -11.84 -20.48 12.85
N LEU A 394 -12.42 -19.31 12.58
CA LEU A 394 -11.70 -18.16 12.08
C LEU A 394 -10.62 -17.71 13.05
N GLU A 395 -10.82 -17.90 14.36
CA GLU A 395 -9.80 -17.71 15.37
C GLU A 395 -8.81 -18.88 15.36
N TYR A 396 -9.27 -20.12 15.58
CA TYR A 396 -8.42 -21.28 15.91
C TYR A 396 -7.52 -21.78 14.76
N GLU A 397 -8.05 -21.94 13.56
CA GLU A 397 -7.33 -22.57 12.43
C GLU A 397 -6.40 -21.60 11.69
N THR A 398 -6.54 -20.31 11.94
CA THR A 398 -5.69 -19.28 11.38
C THR A 398 -4.57 -18.87 12.36
N TYR A 399 -4.55 -19.34 13.62
CA TYR A 399 -3.54 -19.00 14.64
C TYR A 399 -2.09 -19.26 14.24
N ASP A 400 -1.84 -20.26 13.38
CA ASP A 400 -0.46 -20.53 12.93
C ASP A 400 0.04 -19.47 11.93
N LEU A 401 -0.84 -18.59 11.40
CA LEU A 401 -0.51 -17.60 10.36
C LEU A 401 -1.01 -16.16 10.65
N ALA A 402 -2.30 -15.95 10.98
CA ALA A 402 -2.90 -14.69 11.50
C ALA A 402 -4.43 -14.87 11.74
N PRO A 403 -4.98 -14.60 12.95
CA PRO A 403 -6.43 -14.69 13.21
C PRO A 403 -7.26 -13.89 12.19
N MET A 404 -8.34 -14.50 11.66
CA MET A 404 -9.25 -13.81 10.74
C MET A 404 -10.43 -13.20 11.51
N GLU A 405 -10.74 -11.94 11.20
CA GLU A 405 -11.90 -11.24 11.74
C GLU A 405 -13.22 -11.73 11.12
N PRO A 406 -14.37 -11.52 11.78
CA PRO A 406 -15.70 -11.88 11.26
C PRO A 406 -16.07 -11.20 9.94
N ILE A 407 -15.48 -10.03 9.68
CA ILE A 407 -15.62 -9.27 8.44
C ILE A 407 -14.30 -9.38 7.70
N GLN A 408 -14.34 -9.77 6.43
CA GLN A 408 -13.16 -9.95 5.59
C GLN A 408 -13.35 -9.23 4.26
N THR A 409 -12.30 -8.54 3.83
CA THR A 409 -12.23 -7.87 2.54
C THR A 409 -11.25 -8.60 1.64
N PHE A 410 -11.67 -8.89 0.41
CA PHE A 410 -10.89 -9.64 -0.57
C PHE A 410 -10.73 -8.84 -1.86
N ASP A 411 -9.53 -8.89 -2.43
CA ASP A 411 -9.26 -8.31 -3.74
C ASP A 411 -9.72 -9.23 -4.86
N VAL A 412 -10.42 -8.67 -5.83
CA VAL A 412 -10.73 -9.30 -7.10
C VAL A 412 -9.94 -8.64 -8.22
N THR A 413 -9.46 -9.41 -9.20
CA THR A 413 -8.52 -8.92 -10.21
C THR A 413 -9.15 -8.78 -11.60
N GLY A 414 -8.65 -7.81 -12.36
CA GLY A 414 -8.97 -7.51 -13.74
C GLY A 414 -7.70 -7.39 -14.62
N GLY A 415 -7.83 -6.75 -15.79
CA GLY A 415 -6.69 -6.52 -16.69
C GLY A 415 -6.21 -7.71 -17.54
N PRO A 416 -5.38 -7.49 -18.56
CA PRO A 416 -4.94 -8.55 -19.49
C PRO A 416 -4.31 -9.75 -18.76
N GLY A 417 -4.81 -10.96 -19.04
CA GLY A 417 -4.30 -12.20 -18.44
C GLY A 417 -4.98 -12.64 -17.14
N SER A 418 -5.79 -11.80 -16.49
CA SER A 418 -6.65 -12.22 -15.38
C SER A 418 -7.85 -13.03 -15.90
N THR A 419 -8.14 -14.15 -15.23
CA THR A 419 -9.29 -15.02 -15.48
C THR A 419 -10.57 -14.49 -14.84
N GLY A 420 -10.47 -13.54 -13.90
CA GLY A 420 -11.58 -13.15 -13.02
C GLY A 420 -11.88 -14.19 -11.93
N GLU A 421 -11.05 -15.22 -11.78
CA GLU A 421 -11.17 -16.20 -10.71
C GLU A 421 -10.87 -15.52 -9.36
N PRO A 422 -11.75 -15.64 -8.36
CA PRO A 422 -11.49 -15.10 -7.04
C PRO A 422 -10.36 -15.80 -6.30
N ASP A 423 -9.81 -15.15 -5.28
CA ASP A 423 -8.88 -15.77 -4.34
C ASP A 423 -9.51 -17.03 -3.70
N PRO A 424 -8.82 -18.19 -3.69
CA PRO A 424 -9.29 -19.38 -2.99
C PRO A 424 -9.69 -19.15 -1.53
N ALA A 425 -9.02 -18.24 -0.81
CA ALA A 425 -9.35 -17.87 0.56
C ALA A 425 -10.73 -17.20 0.66
N MET A 426 -11.11 -16.39 -0.34
CA MET A 426 -12.44 -15.78 -0.41
C MET A 426 -13.54 -16.84 -0.51
N ILE A 427 -13.34 -17.84 -1.38
CA ILE A 427 -14.31 -18.93 -1.56
C ILE A 427 -14.37 -19.83 -0.32
N GLN A 428 -13.23 -20.11 0.33
CA GLN A 428 -13.18 -20.86 1.59
C GLN A 428 -13.98 -20.16 2.70
N PHE A 429 -13.74 -18.86 2.87
CA PHE A 429 -14.47 -18.04 3.82
C PHE A 429 -15.98 -18.06 3.53
N LEU A 430 -16.38 -17.88 2.27
CA LEU A 430 -17.80 -17.90 1.89
C LEU A 430 -18.46 -19.27 2.08
N ARG A 431 -17.74 -20.37 1.88
CA ARG A 431 -18.25 -21.72 2.20
C ARG A 431 -18.49 -21.87 3.69
N LEU A 432 -17.60 -21.34 4.54
CA LEU A 432 -17.79 -21.30 5.99
C LEU A 432 -18.98 -20.42 6.39
N VAL A 433 -19.09 -19.22 5.82
CA VAL A 433 -20.21 -18.29 6.04
C VAL A 433 -21.54 -18.95 5.68
N ASN A 434 -21.61 -19.66 4.55
CA ASN A 434 -22.81 -20.37 4.11
C ASN A 434 -22.98 -21.77 4.74
N LEU A 435 -22.10 -22.17 5.67
CA LEU A 435 -22.18 -23.50 6.28
C LEU A 435 -23.35 -23.56 7.25
N GLY A 436 -24.24 -24.53 7.07
CA GLY A 436 -25.43 -24.66 7.90
C GLY A 436 -26.33 -25.81 7.46
N GLY A 437 -27.50 -25.92 8.09
CA GLY A 437 -28.51 -26.92 7.73
C GLY A 437 -27.96 -28.35 7.78
N LYS A 438 -27.93 -29.03 6.62
CA LYS A 438 -27.43 -30.41 6.51
C LYS A 438 -25.91 -30.53 6.62
N ASP A 439 -25.18 -29.44 6.41
CA ASP A 439 -23.71 -29.43 6.42
C ASP A 439 -23.15 -28.97 7.77
N ALA A 440 -24.02 -28.53 8.70
CA ALA A 440 -23.63 -28.06 10.03
C ALA A 440 -22.87 -29.10 10.86
N PHE A 441 -22.98 -30.40 10.54
CA PHE A 441 -22.19 -31.45 11.21
C PHE A 441 -20.67 -31.25 11.05
N LEU A 442 -20.22 -30.49 10.04
CA LEU A 442 -18.81 -30.16 9.86
C LEU A 442 -18.29 -29.17 10.91
N LEU A 443 -19.18 -28.44 11.60
CA LEU A 443 -18.82 -27.53 12.70
C LEU A 443 -18.53 -28.27 14.01
N GLU A 444 -18.84 -29.56 14.09
CA GLU A 444 -18.63 -30.37 15.29
C GLU A 444 -17.15 -30.46 15.66
N SER A 445 -16.88 -30.54 16.97
CA SER A 445 -15.53 -30.55 17.55
C SER A 445 -14.56 -31.59 16.96
N ILE A 446 -15.07 -32.69 16.39
CA ILE A 446 -14.24 -33.72 15.74
C ILE A 446 -13.55 -33.22 14.47
N PHE A 447 -14.16 -32.27 13.76
CA PHE A 447 -13.65 -31.73 12.49
C PHE A 447 -12.91 -30.41 12.67
N ARG A 448 -12.74 -29.93 13.92
CA ARG A 448 -12.18 -28.60 14.21
C ARG A 448 -10.89 -28.31 13.45
N LYS A 449 -9.98 -29.29 13.43
CA LYS A 449 -8.65 -29.23 12.82
C LYS A 449 -8.60 -29.42 11.31
N GLU A 450 -9.73 -29.81 10.72
CA GLU A 450 -9.81 -30.19 9.31
C GLU A 450 -10.81 -29.33 8.54
N ILE A 451 -11.70 -28.61 9.25
CA ILE A 451 -12.82 -27.91 8.64
C ILE A 451 -12.36 -26.84 7.64
N TRP A 452 -11.30 -26.09 7.95
CA TRP A 452 -10.76 -25.10 7.01
C TRP A 452 -10.26 -25.77 5.74
N GLY A 453 -9.56 -26.90 5.87
CA GLY A 453 -9.18 -27.75 4.74
C GLY A 453 -10.39 -28.30 3.97
N PHE A 454 -11.50 -28.62 4.63
CA PHE A 454 -12.72 -29.01 3.94
C PHE A 454 -13.35 -27.88 3.15
N MET A 455 -13.19 -26.62 3.59
CA MET A 455 -13.68 -25.46 2.85
C MET A 455 -12.86 -25.19 1.58
N SER A 456 -11.65 -25.75 1.42
CA SER A 456 -10.86 -25.56 0.19
C SER A 456 -11.51 -26.22 -1.04
N GLU A 457 -12.40 -27.18 -0.82
CA GLU A 457 -13.16 -27.88 -1.85
C GLU A 457 -14.68 -27.70 -1.66
N PRO A 458 -15.52 -27.89 -2.68
CA PRO A 458 -16.96 -27.75 -2.56
C PRO A 458 -17.57 -28.64 -1.46
N VAL A 459 -18.41 -28.09 -0.59
CA VAL A 459 -19.00 -28.83 0.55
C VAL A 459 -20.24 -29.59 0.12
N SER A 460 -21.26 -28.86 -0.33
CA SER A 460 -22.51 -29.37 -0.88
C SER A 460 -23.00 -28.43 -1.98
N GLU A 461 -23.89 -28.90 -2.87
CA GLU A 461 -24.42 -28.05 -3.94
C GLU A 461 -25.16 -26.81 -3.39
N ALA A 462 -25.86 -26.97 -2.26
CA ALA A 462 -26.56 -25.86 -1.61
C ALA A 462 -25.59 -24.83 -1.02
N ASN A 463 -24.53 -25.28 -0.36
CA ASN A 463 -23.49 -24.41 0.21
C ASN A 463 -22.71 -23.70 -0.91
N GLU A 464 -22.31 -24.42 -1.94
CA GLU A 464 -21.56 -23.86 -3.08
C GLU A 464 -22.41 -22.84 -3.85
N ARG A 465 -23.71 -23.11 -4.04
CA ARG A 465 -24.64 -22.14 -4.61
C ARG A 465 -24.73 -20.88 -3.76
N GLY A 466 -24.80 -21.01 -2.43
CA GLY A 466 -24.79 -19.86 -1.51
C GLY A 466 -23.52 -19.02 -1.65
N ALA A 467 -22.36 -19.65 -1.66
CA ALA A 467 -21.07 -18.97 -1.84
C ALA A 467 -20.98 -18.26 -3.21
N VAL A 468 -21.34 -18.95 -4.30
CA VAL A 468 -21.32 -18.38 -5.66
C VAL A 468 -22.30 -17.21 -5.80
N THR A 469 -23.53 -17.36 -5.30
CA THR A 469 -24.54 -16.30 -5.33
C THR A 469 -24.11 -15.09 -4.51
N ALA A 470 -23.47 -15.27 -3.35
CA ALA A 470 -22.96 -14.17 -2.55
C ALA A 470 -21.96 -13.29 -3.33
N VAL A 471 -21.05 -13.90 -4.10
CA VAL A 471 -20.10 -13.14 -4.94
C VAL A 471 -20.81 -12.45 -6.10
N ILE A 472 -21.75 -13.14 -6.77
CA ILE A 472 -22.54 -12.56 -7.86
C ILE A 472 -23.30 -11.32 -7.38
N ASP A 473 -24.01 -11.43 -6.26
CA ASP A 473 -24.82 -10.36 -5.70
C ASP A 473 -23.92 -9.19 -5.26
N ALA A 474 -22.80 -9.47 -4.60
CA ALA A 474 -21.82 -8.45 -4.22
C ALA A 474 -21.25 -7.70 -5.43
N CYS A 475 -20.86 -8.41 -6.49
CA CYS A 475 -20.41 -7.79 -7.74
C CYS A 475 -21.51 -6.95 -8.40
N GLN A 476 -22.75 -7.45 -8.44
CA GLN A 476 -23.87 -6.72 -9.05
C GLN A 476 -24.21 -5.44 -8.27
N ASN A 477 -24.25 -5.52 -6.94
CA ASN A 477 -24.48 -4.36 -6.08
C ASN A 477 -23.38 -3.32 -6.27
N ALA A 478 -22.10 -3.73 -6.17
CA ALA A 478 -20.97 -2.81 -6.37
C ALA A 478 -20.97 -2.15 -7.76
N LEU A 479 -21.31 -2.91 -8.81
CA LEU A 479 -21.44 -2.35 -10.17
C LEU A 479 -22.63 -1.40 -10.29
N SER A 480 -23.74 -1.67 -9.60
CA SER A 480 -24.92 -0.79 -9.60
C SER A 480 -24.63 0.52 -8.91
N ASP A 481 -24.02 0.48 -7.72
CA ASP A 481 -23.63 1.66 -6.94
C ASP A 481 -22.73 2.59 -7.77
N MET A 482 -21.73 2.03 -8.47
CA MET A 482 -20.86 2.79 -9.37
C MET A 482 -21.58 3.42 -10.58
N MET A 483 -22.72 2.87 -11.00
CA MET A 483 -23.51 3.36 -12.15
C MET A 483 -24.55 4.41 -11.76
N GLU A 484 -25.13 4.33 -10.56
CA GLU A 484 -26.12 5.30 -10.08
C GLU A 484 -25.49 6.69 -9.96
N ASP A 485 -24.26 6.78 -9.44
CA ASP A 485 -23.50 8.03 -9.35
C ASP A 485 -22.92 8.49 -10.71
N GLY A 486 -22.99 7.63 -11.73
CA GLY A 486 -22.64 7.98 -13.11
C GLY A 486 -23.70 8.83 -13.82
N LYS A 487 -24.93 8.90 -13.31
CA LYS A 487 -26.04 9.63 -13.96
C LYS A 487 -26.10 11.12 -13.61
N ASP A 488 -25.45 11.55 -12.55
CA ASP A 488 -25.36 12.97 -12.19
C ASP A 488 -24.19 13.71 -12.88
N GLY A 489 -23.34 12.97 -13.62
CA GLY A 489 -22.19 13.52 -14.37
C GLY A 489 -22.46 13.95 -15.81
N ASP A 490 -23.63 13.64 -16.40
CA ASP A 490 -23.95 14.00 -17.81
C ASP A 490 -24.82 15.27 -17.93
N GLY A 491 -25.21 15.88 -16.79
CA GLY A 491 -26.07 17.08 -16.74
C GLY A 491 -25.36 18.39 -16.37
N GLY A 492 -24.12 18.34 -15.89
CA GLY A 492 -23.36 19.51 -15.47
C GLY A 492 -22.30 19.89 -16.48
N SER A 493 -22.43 21.06 -17.08
CA SER A 493 -21.37 21.72 -17.87
C SER A 493 -20.19 22.19 -16.98
N GLY A 494 -19.66 21.32 -16.13
CA GLY A 494 -18.50 21.57 -15.28
C GLY A 494 -17.24 21.11 -16.00
N VAL A 495 -16.19 21.93 -15.93
CA VAL A 495 -14.88 21.58 -16.49
C VAL A 495 -14.39 20.28 -15.84
N ASN A 496 -14.15 19.24 -16.65
CA ASN A 496 -13.63 17.95 -16.21
C ASN A 496 -12.25 18.14 -15.57
N THR A 497 -12.20 18.21 -14.23
CA THR A 497 -10.96 18.48 -13.49
C THR A 497 -10.02 17.29 -13.56
N GLU A 498 -8.73 17.48 -13.26
CA GLU A 498 -7.76 16.39 -13.22
C GLU A 498 -8.13 15.36 -12.13
N LYS A 499 -8.75 15.80 -11.04
CA LYS A 499 -9.29 14.95 -9.96
C LYS A 499 -10.46 14.10 -10.44
N ASP A 500 -11.40 14.68 -11.20
CA ASP A 500 -12.49 13.92 -11.82
C ASP A 500 -11.94 12.81 -12.74
N GLN A 501 -10.90 13.11 -13.52
CA GLN A 501 -10.26 12.12 -14.38
C GLN A 501 -9.60 10.98 -13.59
N LEU A 502 -8.98 11.26 -12.44
CA LEU A 502 -8.43 10.24 -11.54
C LEU A 502 -9.53 9.33 -10.97
N CYS A 503 -10.63 9.91 -10.48
CA CYS A 503 -11.79 9.16 -9.99
C CYS A 503 -12.40 8.28 -11.08
N LEU A 504 -12.53 8.81 -12.31
CA LEU A 504 -12.99 8.06 -13.47
C LEU A 504 -12.07 6.87 -13.82
N MET A 505 -10.75 7.06 -13.72
CA MET A 505 -9.77 5.99 -13.96
C MET A 505 -9.90 4.87 -12.94
N VAL A 506 -10.05 5.20 -11.65
CA VAL A 506 -10.27 4.19 -10.59
C VAL A 506 -11.56 3.43 -10.86
N ARG A 507 -12.67 4.15 -11.04
CA ARG A 507 -14.00 3.56 -11.27
C ARG A 507 -14.01 2.59 -12.45
N GLU A 508 -13.46 2.99 -13.58
CA GLU A 508 -13.47 2.16 -14.78
C GLU A 508 -12.61 0.89 -14.61
N SER A 509 -11.51 1.01 -13.87
CA SER A 509 -10.60 -0.10 -13.60
C SER A 509 -11.23 -1.11 -12.63
N GLU A 510 -11.80 -0.64 -11.51
CA GLU A 510 -12.54 -1.50 -10.59
C GLU A 510 -13.76 -2.16 -11.25
N ARG A 511 -14.52 -1.40 -12.05
CA ARG A 511 -15.64 -1.94 -12.84
C ARG A 511 -15.21 -3.09 -13.74
N GLN A 512 -14.01 -3.03 -14.32
CA GLN A 512 -13.47 -4.13 -15.11
C GLN A 512 -13.17 -5.37 -14.26
N ALA A 513 -12.54 -5.22 -13.09
CA ALA A 513 -12.27 -6.33 -12.16
C ALA A 513 -13.58 -7.00 -11.70
N LEU A 514 -14.56 -6.20 -11.27
CA LEU A 514 -15.88 -6.67 -10.85
C LEU A 514 -16.63 -7.37 -11.99
N SER A 515 -16.63 -6.79 -13.20
CA SER A 515 -17.32 -7.39 -14.35
C SER A 515 -16.73 -8.74 -14.76
N ARG A 516 -15.40 -8.88 -14.70
CA ARG A 516 -14.73 -10.16 -15.02
C ARG A 516 -15.05 -11.22 -13.98
N THR A 517 -14.98 -10.86 -12.71
CA THR A 517 -15.32 -11.75 -11.60
C THR A 517 -16.76 -12.21 -11.68
N LEU A 518 -17.69 -11.28 -11.97
CA LEU A 518 -19.10 -11.60 -12.19
C LEU A 518 -19.29 -12.64 -13.30
N VAL A 519 -18.62 -12.47 -14.45
CA VAL A 519 -18.71 -13.43 -15.57
C VAL A 519 -18.16 -14.80 -15.17
N TYR A 520 -17.03 -14.85 -14.47
CA TYR A 520 -16.45 -16.09 -13.97
C TYR A 520 -17.42 -16.80 -13.02
N MET A 521 -17.96 -16.09 -12.03
CA MET A 521 -18.88 -16.67 -11.04
C MET A 521 -20.22 -17.10 -11.65
N GLN A 522 -20.69 -16.41 -12.69
CA GLN A 522 -21.86 -16.85 -13.45
C GLN A 522 -21.62 -18.17 -14.18
N GLN A 523 -20.41 -18.41 -14.69
CA GLN A 523 -20.03 -19.70 -15.29
C GLN A 523 -19.98 -20.79 -14.22
N GLU A 524 -19.36 -20.51 -13.07
CA GLU A 524 -19.31 -21.42 -11.92
C GLU A 524 -20.72 -21.80 -11.44
N ALA A 525 -21.66 -20.85 -11.41
CA ALA A 525 -23.06 -21.10 -11.05
C ALA A 525 -23.75 -22.09 -12.00
N THR A 526 -23.35 -22.12 -13.28
CA THR A 526 -23.90 -23.06 -14.28
C THR A 526 -23.23 -24.44 -14.25
N ALA A 527 -22.06 -24.56 -13.62
CA ALA A 527 -21.28 -25.79 -13.55
C ALA A 527 -21.36 -26.49 -12.19
N LEU A 528 -22.31 -26.10 -11.32
CA LEU A 528 -22.45 -26.66 -9.97
C LEU A 528 -22.71 -28.17 -9.97
N ASP A 529 -23.42 -28.71 -10.95
CA ASP A 529 -23.70 -30.14 -11.08
C ASP A 529 -22.48 -30.97 -11.52
N LEU A 530 -21.43 -30.32 -12.01
CA LEU A 530 -20.17 -30.96 -12.42
C LEU A 530 -19.14 -31.04 -11.29
N LYS A 531 -19.42 -30.38 -10.15
CA LYS A 531 -18.51 -30.34 -9.00
C LYS A 531 -18.64 -31.60 -8.16
N GLU A 532 -17.51 -32.06 -7.65
CA GLU A 532 -17.47 -33.17 -6.69
C GLU A 532 -17.57 -32.63 -5.26
N TYR A 533 -18.58 -33.08 -4.52
CA TYR A 533 -18.91 -32.58 -3.17
C TYR A 533 -18.37 -33.47 -2.05
N TYR A 534 -18.39 -32.98 -0.81
CA TYR A 534 -17.80 -33.66 0.35
C TYR A 534 -18.25 -35.12 0.50
N GLN A 535 -19.54 -35.39 0.31
CA GLN A 535 -20.09 -36.75 0.42
C GLN A 535 -19.55 -37.67 -0.67
N GLU A 536 -19.40 -37.19 -1.90
CA GLU A 536 -18.86 -37.96 -3.02
C GLU A 536 -17.38 -38.28 -2.82
N ARG A 537 -16.59 -37.28 -2.40
CA ARG A 537 -15.16 -37.45 -2.07
C ARG A 537 -14.97 -38.49 -0.97
N ARG A 538 -15.81 -38.42 0.07
CA ARG A 538 -15.80 -39.36 1.19
C ARG A 538 -16.21 -40.77 0.78
N LEU A 539 -17.10 -40.93 -0.20
CA LEU A 539 -17.46 -42.25 -0.73
C LEU A 539 -16.34 -42.83 -1.61
N LYS A 540 -15.63 -42.03 -2.39
CA LYS A 540 -14.47 -42.51 -3.18
C LYS A 540 -13.32 -42.97 -2.29
N SER A 541 -13.09 -42.31 -1.16
CA SER A 541 -12.05 -42.72 -0.21
C SER A 541 -12.34 -44.04 0.52
N LEU A 542 -13.56 -44.59 0.40
CA LEU A 542 -13.90 -45.92 0.91
C LEU A 542 -13.21 -47.06 0.15
N GLY A 543 -12.60 -46.79 -1.01
CA GLY A 543 -11.82 -47.79 -1.74
C GLY A 543 -12.64 -49.00 -2.19
N LEU A 544 -13.93 -48.82 -2.49
CA LEU A 544 -14.78 -49.94 -2.94
C LEU A 544 -14.28 -50.63 -4.22
N ASP A 545 -13.39 -49.94 -4.96
CA ASP A 545 -12.72 -50.44 -6.16
C ASP A 545 -11.28 -50.94 -5.89
N SER A 546 -10.82 -51.00 -4.63
CA SER A 546 -9.51 -51.57 -4.31
C SER A 546 -9.52 -53.08 -4.57
N GLU A 547 -8.53 -53.58 -5.32
CA GLU A 547 -8.35 -55.03 -5.51
C GLU A 547 -8.23 -55.69 -4.14
N TRP A 548 -9.15 -56.59 -3.82
CA TRP A 548 -9.06 -57.41 -2.62
C TRP A 548 -7.73 -58.15 -2.63
N THR A 549 -6.85 -57.89 -1.66
CA THR A 549 -5.60 -58.63 -1.50
C THR A 549 -5.75 -59.63 -0.34
N PRO A 550 -5.25 -60.87 -0.47
CA PRO A 550 -5.29 -61.87 0.60
C PRO A 550 -4.59 -61.43 1.91
N GLU A 551 -3.84 -60.33 1.88
CA GLU A 551 -3.15 -59.76 3.03
C GLU A 551 -4.10 -58.92 3.92
N ASP A 552 -5.25 -58.47 3.39
CA ASP A 552 -6.26 -57.67 4.12
C ASP A 552 -7.03 -58.48 5.17
N ASP A 553 -7.03 -59.82 5.09
CA ASP A 553 -7.62 -60.73 6.08
C ASP A 553 -6.76 -60.88 7.36
N MET A 554 -5.51 -60.42 7.36
CA MET A 554 -4.58 -60.68 8.47
C MET A 554 -4.46 -59.55 9.50
N SER A 555 -5.19 -58.44 9.36
CA SER A 555 -5.08 -57.30 10.29
C SER A 555 -6.34 -56.95 11.11
N PHE A 556 -7.44 -57.68 10.99
CA PHE A 556 -8.61 -57.48 11.86
C PHE A 556 -8.86 -58.67 12.79
N GLY A 557 -8.31 -58.57 14.00
CA GLY A 557 -8.67 -59.42 15.12
C GLY A 557 -10.11 -59.19 15.54
N ALA A 558 -11.06 -59.84 14.85
CA ALA A 558 -12.42 -60.07 15.32
C ALA A 558 -13.06 -61.22 14.53
N THR A 559 -12.84 -62.45 14.99
CA THR A 559 -13.63 -63.62 14.60
C THR A 559 -15.09 -63.41 14.95
N ARG A 560 -15.91 -62.96 13.99
CA ARG A 560 -17.34 -63.29 13.91
C ARG A 560 -17.78 -63.44 12.46
N VAL A 561 -17.78 -64.68 11.99
CA VAL A 561 -18.44 -65.06 10.74
C VAL A 561 -19.95 -65.07 10.99
N PRO A 562 -20.78 -64.41 10.15
CA PRO A 562 -22.23 -64.51 10.28
C PRO A 562 -22.71 -65.89 9.81
N GLY A 563 -23.30 -66.69 10.71
CA GLY A 563 -24.13 -67.85 10.32
C GLY A 563 -23.78 -69.23 10.91
N GLY A 564 -22.89 -69.34 11.90
CA GLY A 564 -22.63 -70.62 12.57
C GLY A 564 -23.39 -70.76 13.89
N ALA A 565 -24.46 -71.56 13.91
CA ALA A 565 -25.11 -71.98 15.15
C ALA A 565 -24.37 -73.20 15.71
N ASP A 566 -23.87 -73.11 16.94
CA ASP A 566 -23.38 -74.29 17.68
C ASP A 566 -24.16 -74.46 18.99
N TYR A 567 -24.67 -75.67 19.16
CA TYR A 567 -25.35 -76.18 20.36
C TYR A 567 -24.32 -76.54 21.43
N ASP A 568 -24.58 -76.13 22.68
CA ASP A 568 -23.84 -76.57 23.87
C ASP A 568 -24.24 -78.00 24.29
N TRP A 569 -23.24 -78.84 24.53
CA TRP A 569 -23.28 -79.94 25.51
C TRP A 569 -22.20 -79.74 26.56
#